data_AF-A0A3B0WEQ6-F1
#
_entry.id   AF-A0A3B0WEQ6-F1
#
_cell.length_a   1.000
_cell.length_b   1.000
_cell.length_c   1.000
_cell.angle_alpha   90.00
_cell.angle_beta   90.00
_cell.angle_gamma   90.00
#
_symmetry.space_group_name_H-M   'P 1'
#
loop_
_entity.id
_entity.type
_entity.pdbx_description
1 polymer ?
#
loop_
_entity_poly.entity_id
_entity_poly.type
_entity_poly.pdbx_seq_one_letter_code
_entity_poly.pdbx_strand_id
1 'polypeptide(L)'
;MKKILILALMVTMAPAVFAQTFTYTGAPDAFIDNDLASPLCTDVAIAAATTVSSANFVSVDFAITHTWLGDLDMTLTSPAATVVALRDRAAINGAGFGDDSNLDAATSLSFFDTSVNLVADMGAACGNAAIVGVDPACPETDYAPSSPLAAFNGESAAGNWTLCVGDGAAGDLGTLTSWSIVGDGTLPVELQSFSID
;
A
#
# COMPACT_ATOMS: atom_id res chain seq x y z
N MET A 1 -25.75 -33.03 48.05
CA MET A 1 -25.63 -31.99 47.00
C MET A 1 -24.16 -31.85 46.63
N LYS A 2 -23.71 -32.42 45.49
CA LYS A 2 -22.33 -32.25 45.01
C LYS A 2 -22.21 -30.86 44.38
N LYS A 3 -21.31 -30.02 44.90
CA LYS A 3 -20.95 -28.76 44.25
C LYS A 3 -20.01 -29.07 43.08
N ILE A 4 -20.48 -28.90 41.85
CA ILE A 4 -19.63 -28.94 40.67
C ILE A 4 -18.88 -27.61 40.63
N LEU A 5 -17.55 -27.67 40.76
CA LEU A 5 -16.69 -26.50 40.65
C LEU A 5 -16.25 -26.40 39.19
N ILE A 6 -16.86 -25.48 38.43
CA ILE A 6 -16.44 -25.21 37.05
C ILE A 6 -15.12 -24.44 37.12
N LEU A 7 -14.01 -25.16 36.92
CA LEU A 7 -12.69 -24.56 36.81
C LEU A 7 -12.52 -24.05 35.36
N ALA A 8 -12.85 -22.79 35.13
CA ALA A 8 -12.60 -22.13 33.85
C ALA A 8 -11.08 -21.98 33.64
N LEU A 9 -10.48 -22.91 32.92
CA LEU A 9 -9.11 -22.79 32.45
C LEU A 9 -9.06 -21.76 31.33
N MET A 10 -8.77 -20.49 31.68
CA MET A 10 -8.42 -19.47 30.69
C MET A 10 -7.06 -19.81 30.07
N VAL A 11 -7.07 -20.64 29.03
CA VAL A 11 -5.93 -20.76 28.13
C VAL A 11 -5.88 -19.48 27.30
N THR A 12 -4.98 -18.56 27.66
CA THR A 12 -4.64 -17.43 26.81
C THR A 12 -3.85 -17.94 25.61
N MET A 13 -4.56 -18.43 24.59
CA MET A 13 -3.97 -18.57 23.26
C MET A 13 -3.63 -17.16 22.78
N ALA A 14 -2.37 -16.94 22.38
CA ALA A 14 -2.03 -15.71 21.67
C ALA A 14 -2.91 -15.66 20.39
N PRO A 15 -3.49 -14.49 20.04
CA PRO A 15 -4.25 -14.39 18.82
C PRO A 15 -3.36 -14.79 17.65
N ALA A 16 -3.87 -15.68 16.79
CA ALA A 16 -3.15 -16.06 15.59
C ALA A 16 -3.11 -14.83 14.67
N VAL A 17 -1.89 -14.37 14.40
CA VAL A 17 -1.62 -13.22 13.54
C VAL A 17 -1.44 -13.75 12.13
N PHE A 18 -2.19 -13.20 11.18
CA PHE A 18 -2.10 -13.52 9.76
C PHE A 18 -2.14 -12.23 8.95
N ALA A 19 -1.41 -12.18 7.84
CA ALA A 19 -1.52 -11.09 6.88
C ALA A 19 -2.96 -10.98 6.37
N GLN A 20 -3.52 -9.79 6.46
CA GLN A 20 -4.83 -9.40 5.96
C GLN A 20 -4.65 -8.31 4.90
N THR A 21 -5.36 -8.43 3.78
CA THR A 21 -5.40 -7.40 2.75
C THR A 21 -6.61 -6.50 2.99
N PHE A 22 -6.38 -5.19 3.07
CA PHE A 22 -7.41 -4.16 3.15
C PHE A 22 -7.41 -3.38 1.83
N THR A 23 -8.46 -3.55 1.03
CA THR A 23 -8.52 -3.04 -0.36
C THR A 23 -9.50 -1.89 -0.47
N TYR A 24 -9.15 -0.88 -1.25
CA TYR A 24 -10.05 0.18 -1.69
C TYR A 24 -11.17 -0.41 -2.55
N THR A 25 -12.43 -0.08 -2.20
CA THR A 25 -13.64 -0.66 -2.84
C THR A 25 -14.45 0.37 -3.63
N GLY A 26 -13.91 1.57 -3.84
CA GLY A 26 -14.52 2.57 -4.72
C GLY A 26 -14.40 2.20 -6.19
N ALA A 27 -14.99 3.03 -7.06
CA ALA A 27 -14.83 2.90 -8.49
C ALA A 27 -13.42 3.33 -8.93
N PRO A 28 -12.93 2.89 -10.10
CA PRO A 28 -11.76 3.50 -10.72
C PRO A 28 -11.99 5.00 -10.89
N ASP A 29 -11.04 5.81 -10.41
CA ASP A 29 -11.18 7.27 -10.35
C ASP A 29 -9.97 7.96 -10.99
N ALA A 30 -10.24 9.04 -11.72
CA ALA A 30 -9.24 9.77 -12.48
C ALA A 30 -8.65 10.91 -11.65
N PHE A 31 -7.32 11.02 -11.64
CA PHE A 31 -6.64 12.15 -11.01
C PHE A 31 -6.50 13.33 -11.98
N ILE A 32 -6.24 14.51 -11.41
CA ILE A 32 -6.22 15.77 -12.14
C ILE A 32 -4.86 15.96 -12.82
N ASP A 33 -4.91 16.13 -14.15
CA ASP A 33 -3.79 16.53 -15.02
C ASP A 33 -3.13 17.82 -14.50
N ASN A 34 -1.81 17.81 -14.31
CA ASN A 34 -0.99 18.94 -13.88
C ASN A 34 -1.44 19.65 -12.57
N ASP A 35 -2.01 18.94 -11.60
CA ASP A 35 -2.42 19.52 -10.31
C ASP A 35 -2.00 18.70 -9.07
N LEU A 36 -0.72 18.81 -8.70
CA LEU A 36 -0.19 18.32 -7.42
C LEU A 36 -0.73 19.08 -6.19
N ALA A 37 -1.47 20.18 -6.33
CA ALA A 37 -2.13 20.84 -5.21
C ALA A 37 -3.50 20.20 -4.87
N SER A 38 -4.07 19.44 -5.80
CA SER A 38 -5.36 18.75 -5.66
C SER A 38 -5.27 17.26 -6.06
N PRO A 39 -4.36 16.45 -5.48
CA PRO A 39 -4.22 15.04 -5.83
C PRO A 39 -5.49 14.24 -5.52
N LEU A 40 -5.72 13.16 -6.26
CA LEU A 40 -6.76 12.19 -5.97
C LEU A 40 -6.39 11.43 -4.70
N CYS A 41 -7.07 11.74 -3.59
CA CYS A 41 -6.93 11.01 -2.34
C CYS A 41 -8.08 10.03 -2.14
N THR A 42 -7.77 8.76 -1.90
CA THR A 42 -8.73 7.69 -1.64
C THR A 42 -8.38 6.93 -0.36
N ASP A 43 -9.39 6.31 0.25
CA ASP A 43 -9.31 5.85 1.63
C ASP A 43 -9.55 4.34 1.78
N VAL A 44 -8.78 3.72 2.68
CA VAL A 44 -8.97 2.35 3.18
C VAL A 44 -9.09 2.37 4.69
N ALA A 45 -10.22 1.89 5.20
CA ALA A 45 -10.50 1.81 6.63
C ALA A 45 -10.08 0.45 7.21
N ILE A 46 -9.20 0.48 8.21
CA ILE A 46 -8.76 -0.70 8.98
C ILE A 46 -9.46 -0.69 10.34
N ALA A 47 -10.28 -1.71 10.60
CA ALA A 47 -11.13 -1.78 11.79
C ALA A 47 -10.46 -2.40 13.04
N ALA A 48 -9.39 -3.18 12.86
CA ALA A 48 -8.71 -3.89 13.95
C ALA A 48 -7.52 -3.10 14.48
N ALA A 49 -7.41 -2.97 15.81
CA ALA A 49 -6.28 -2.33 16.48
C ALA A 49 -5.06 -3.26 16.52
N THR A 50 -4.38 -3.41 15.39
CA THR A 50 -3.04 -4.00 15.31
C THR A 50 -1.97 -2.91 15.29
N THR A 51 -0.75 -3.25 15.70
CA THR A 51 0.39 -2.31 15.69
C THR A 51 1.21 -2.55 14.43
N VAL A 52 1.52 -1.47 13.71
CA VAL A 52 2.38 -1.52 12.53
C VAL A 52 3.81 -1.91 12.95
N SER A 53 4.40 -2.88 12.27
CA SER A 53 5.84 -3.12 12.33
C SER A 53 6.35 -3.63 10.98
N SER A 54 7.61 -3.39 10.64
CA SER A 54 8.20 -3.72 9.34
C SER A 54 8.32 -5.23 9.04
N ALA A 55 7.99 -6.09 10.00
CA ALA A 55 7.86 -7.53 9.79
C ALA A 55 6.40 -7.96 9.47
N ASN A 56 5.45 -7.03 9.59
CA ASN A 56 4.00 -7.28 9.72
C ASN A 56 3.14 -6.34 8.84
N PHE A 57 3.75 -5.30 8.28
CA PHE A 57 3.23 -4.19 7.48
C PHE A 57 4.47 -3.56 6.81
N VAL A 58 4.42 -2.82 5.70
CA VAL A 58 3.31 -2.51 4.79
C VAL A 58 3.68 -3.10 3.43
N SER A 59 2.70 -3.60 2.66
CA SER A 59 2.77 -3.60 1.21
C SER A 59 1.67 -2.67 0.69
N VAL A 60 2.01 -1.72 -0.19
CA VAL A 60 1.01 -0.99 -0.98
C VAL A 60 0.99 -1.61 -2.36
N ASP A 61 -0.10 -2.32 -2.67
CA ASP A 61 -0.34 -2.93 -3.97
C ASP A 61 -1.41 -2.13 -4.70
N PHE A 62 -1.10 -1.57 -5.87
CA PHE A 62 -2.09 -0.81 -6.67
C PHE A 62 -2.11 -1.18 -8.15
N ALA A 63 -3.28 -0.98 -8.75
CA ALA A 63 -3.52 -1.02 -10.19
C ALA A 63 -3.83 0.41 -10.66
N ILE A 64 -3.00 0.93 -11.56
CA ILE A 64 -3.09 2.28 -12.10
C ILE A 64 -2.83 2.25 -13.59
N THR A 65 -3.62 2.99 -14.36
CA THR A 65 -3.26 3.36 -15.74
C THR A 65 -2.78 4.80 -15.71
N HIS A 66 -1.63 5.07 -16.32
CA HIS A 66 -1.10 6.43 -16.51
C HIS A 66 -0.04 6.39 -17.61
N THR A 67 0.04 7.45 -18.42
CA THR A 67 1.14 7.63 -19.37
C THR A 67 2.17 8.58 -18.79
N TRP A 68 3.46 8.30 -18.95
CA TRP A 68 4.55 9.07 -18.32
C TRP A 68 4.67 8.95 -16.78
N LEU A 69 5.12 7.79 -16.33
CA LEU A 69 5.46 7.44 -14.93
C LEU A 69 6.27 8.52 -14.19
N GLY A 70 7.13 9.25 -14.90
CA GLY A 70 7.92 10.35 -14.39
C GLY A 70 7.13 11.50 -13.77
N ASP A 71 5.83 11.62 -14.08
CA ASP A 71 4.99 12.71 -13.61
C ASP A 71 4.13 12.40 -12.38
N LEU A 72 4.13 11.14 -11.92
CA LEU A 72 3.39 10.72 -10.74
C LEU A 72 4.08 11.06 -9.42
N ASP A 73 3.34 11.76 -8.55
CA ASP A 73 3.62 11.83 -7.12
C ASP A 73 2.61 10.96 -6.35
N MET A 74 3.09 10.14 -5.42
CA MET A 74 2.27 9.18 -4.69
C MET A 74 2.65 9.15 -3.21
N THR A 75 1.68 9.42 -2.34
CA THR A 75 1.89 9.45 -0.88
C THR A 75 0.87 8.57 -0.16
N LEU A 76 1.33 7.86 0.88
CA LEU A 76 0.49 7.14 1.83
C LEU A 76 0.49 7.88 3.17
N THR A 77 -0.69 8.15 3.70
CA THR A 77 -0.90 8.78 5.01
C THR A 77 -1.53 7.77 5.98
N SER A 78 -0.96 7.65 7.18
CA SER A 78 -1.48 6.78 8.24
C SER A 78 -2.59 7.44 9.07
N PRO A 79 -3.35 6.67 9.87
CA PRO A 79 -4.31 7.22 10.84
C PRO A 79 -3.69 8.18 11.88
N ALA A 80 -2.37 8.12 12.09
CA ALA A 80 -1.64 9.03 12.97
C ALA A 80 -1.17 10.32 12.27
N ALA A 81 -1.52 10.51 10.99
CA ALA A 81 -1.08 11.59 10.10
C ALA A 81 0.43 11.61 9.80
N THR A 82 1.12 10.47 9.95
CA THR A 82 2.44 10.26 9.35
C THR A 82 2.26 10.10 7.84
N VAL A 83 3.13 10.72 7.05
CA VAL A 83 3.09 10.69 5.58
C VAL A 83 4.38 10.08 5.04
N VAL A 84 4.26 9.14 4.12
CA VAL A 84 5.37 8.51 3.40
C VAL A 84 5.17 8.70 1.90
N ALA A 85 6.20 9.21 1.21
CA ALA A 85 6.25 9.21 -0.25
C ALA A 85 6.54 7.78 -0.75
N LEU A 86 5.61 7.20 -1.49
CA LEU A 86 5.82 5.95 -2.24
C LEU A 86 6.65 6.25 -3.47
N ARG A 87 6.26 7.28 -4.23
CA ARG A 87 7.00 7.87 -5.35
C ARG A 87 6.99 9.38 -5.20
N ASP A 88 8.17 9.99 -5.22
CA ASP A 88 8.38 11.44 -5.27
C ASP A 88 8.91 11.80 -6.67
N ARG A 89 8.15 12.62 -7.40
CA ARG A 89 8.52 13.11 -8.74
C ARG A 89 9.81 13.94 -8.72
N ALA A 90 10.01 14.75 -7.69
CA ALA A 90 11.17 15.64 -7.56
C ALA A 90 12.45 14.88 -7.17
N ALA A 91 12.35 13.66 -6.66
CA ALA A 91 13.49 12.83 -6.25
C ALA A 91 14.22 12.15 -7.42
N ILE A 92 13.70 12.18 -8.65
CA ILE A 92 14.32 11.58 -9.83
C ILE A 92 15.52 12.43 -10.28
N ASN A 93 16.69 12.13 -9.72
CA ASN A 93 17.99 12.84 -9.80
C ASN A 93 18.27 13.64 -11.10
N GLY A 94 17.69 14.82 -11.22
CA GLY A 94 18.00 15.80 -12.28
C GLY A 94 17.54 15.43 -13.69
N ALA A 95 16.65 14.45 -13.87
CA ALA A 95 16.25 13.92 -15.18
C ALA A 95 15.22 14.77 -15.96
N GLY A 96 14.65 15.82 -15.34
CA GLY A 96 13.56 16.60 -15.95
C GLY A 96 12.20 16.01 -15.59
N PHE A 97 11.43 15.56 -16.59
CA PHE A 97 10.08 14.98 -16.43
C PHE A 97 10.10 13.51 -15.96
N GLY A 98 11.16 13.06 -15.29
CA GLY A 98 11.32 11.65 -14.91
C GLY A 98 11.42 10.69 -16.11
N ASP A 99 10.89 9.48 -15.94
CA ASP A 99 10.92 8.39 -16.90
C ASP A 99 9.64 8.34 -17.76
N ASP A 100 9.77 8.05 -19.06
CA ASP A 100 8.65 8.09 -20.03
C ASP A 100 7.83 6.79 -20.11
N SER A 101 8.17 5.78 -19.32
CA SER A 101 7.42 4.52 -19.24
C SER A 101 5.98 4.74 -18.81
N ASN A 102 5.09 3.86 -19.26
CA ASN A 102 3.68 3.87 -18.93
C ASN A 102 3.35 2.86 -17.82
N LEU A 103 2.25 3.10 -17.12
CA LEU A 103 1.63 2.17 -16.20
C LEU A 103 0.30 1.67 -16.77
N ASP A 104 0.00 0.39 -16.56
CA ASP A 104 -1.25 -0.25 -16.98
C ASP A 104 -1.88 -1.00 -15.80
N ALA A 105 -3.18 -0.80 -15.59
CA ALA A 105 -3.91 -1.37 -14.45
C ALA A 105 -4.02 -2.91 -14.46
N ALA A 106 -3.62 -3.61 -15.54
CA ALA A 106 -3.43 -5.05 -15.53
C ALA A 106 -2.16 -5.49 -14.78
N THR A 107 -1.22 -4.57 -14.53
CA THR A 107 0.03 -4.81 -13.79
C THR A 107 -0.09 -4.17 -12.40
N SER A 108 -0.17 -5.00 -11.37
CA SER A 108 -0.11 -4.51 -9.99
C SER A 108 1.33 -4.16 -9.62
N LEU A 109 1.54 -2.98 -9.04
CA LEU A 109 2.83 -2.58 -8.46
C LEU A 109 2.76 -2.66 -6.93
N SER A 110 3.78 -3.27 -6.32
CA SER A 110 3.92 -3.49 -4.88
C SER A 110 5.01 -2.58 -4.29
N PHE A 111 4.77 -1.97 -3.12
CA PHE A 111 5.75 -1.13 -2.42
C PHE A 111 6.07 -1.66 -1.03
N PHE A 112 7.33 -2.01 -0.77
CA PHE A 112 7.82 -2.45 0.54
C PHE A 112 9.33 -2.19 0.75
N ASP A 113 9.72 -1.87 1.99
CA ASP A 113 11.07 -1.41 2.35
C ASP A 113 12.22 -2.40 2.04
N THR A 114 11.91 -3.69 1.90
CA THR A 114 12.90 -4.74 1.62
C THR A 114 13.02 -5.09 0.14
N SER A 115 12.33 -4.39 -0.78
CA SER A 115 12.58 -4.56 -2.21
C SER A 115 13.99 -4.11 -2.56
N VAL A 116 14.60 -4.80 -3.51
CA VAL A 116 15.94 -4.47 -4.04
C VAL A 116 15.89 -3.45 -5.18
N ASN A 117 14.71 -3.20 -5.74
CA ASN A 117 14.50 -2.26 -6.83
C ASN A 117 14.08 -0.91 -6.23
N LEU A 118 14.82 0.17 -6.50
CA LEU A 118 14.48 1.49 -5.97
C LEU A 118 13.40 2.11 -6.85
N VAL A 119 12.36 2.74 -6.26
CA VAL A 119 11.35 3.48 -7.04
C VAL A 119 11.95 4.59 -7.92
N ALA A 120 13.10 5.14 -7.51
CA ALA A 120 13.84 6.15 -8.28
C ALA A 120 14.38 5.60 -9.62
N ASP A 121 14.57 4.29 -9.73
CA ASP A 121 15.03 3.59 -10.94
C ASP A 121 13.88 2.87 -11.67
N MET A 122 12.63 2.99 -11.17
CA MET A 122 11.43 2.45 -11.83
C MET A 122 11.27 3.09 -13.23
N GLY A 123 11.13 2.25 -14.25
CA GLY A 123 11.06 2.66 -15.65
C GLY A 123 12.42 2.74 -16.37
N ALA A 124 13.52 2.97 -15.64
CA ALA A 124 14.80 3.40 -16.22
C ALA A 124 15.49 2.41 -17.20
N ALA A 125 15.05 1.15 -17.21
CA ALA A 125 15.53 0.11 -18.13
C ALA A 125 14.53 -0.23 -19.26
N CYS A 126 13.30 0.29 -19.20
CA CYS A 126 12.25 0.06 -20.19
C CYS A 126 12.59 0.65 -21.57
N GLY A 127 11.89 0.22 -22.62
CA GLY A 127 11.80 0.98 -23.86
C GLY A 127 10.97 2.26 -23.69
N ASN A 128 11.22 3.26 -24.56
CA ASN A 128 10.44 4.50 -24.65
C ASN A 128 8.92 4.22 -24.63
N ALA A 129 8.19 4.75 -23.65
CA ALA A 129 6.74 4.54 -23.48
C ALA A 129 6.29 3.07 -23.41
N ALA A 130 7.18 2.16 -23.01
CA ALA A 130 6.83 0.78 -22.70
C ALA A 130 6.19 0.66 -21.32
N ILE A 131 5.64 -0.50 -20.97
CA ILE A 131 4.89 -0.70 -19.72
C ILE A 131 5.78 -1.38 -18.68
N VAL A 132 5.93 -0.74 -17.51
CA VAL A 132 6.67 -1.30 -16.37
C VAL A 132 6.05 -2.63 -15.93
N GLY A 133 6.87 -3.63 -15.63
CA GLY A 133 6.43 -4.98 -15.26
C GLY A 133 5.93 -5.83 -16.43
N VAL A 134 5.94 -5.30 -17.67
CA VAL A 134 5.51 -6.00 -18.90
C VAL A 134 6.62 -6.02 -19.95
N ASP A 135 7.39 -4.94 -20.10
CA ASP A 135 8.55 -4.93 -21.00
C ASP A 135 9.66 -5.85 -20.46
N PRO A 136 10.22 -6.76 -21.29
CA PRO A 136 11.30 -7.66 -20.87
C PRO A 136 12.58 -6.98 -20.34
N ALA A 137 12.76 -5.68 -20.60
CA ALA A 137 13.89 -4.90 -20.09
C ALA A 137 13.64 -4.29 -18.70
N CYS A 138 12.39 -4.22 -18.24
CA CYS A 138 11.99 -3.74 -16.91
C CYS A 138 10.84 -4.60 -16.32
N PRO A 139 11.06 -5.91 -16.11
CA PRO A 139 10.02 -6.84 -15.63
C PRO A 139 9.65 -6.68 -14.16
N GLU A 140 10.27 -5.74 -13.43
CA GLU A 140 10.07 -5.54 -12.00
C GLU A 140 8.68 -4.96 -11.69
N THR A 141 8.02 -5.54 -10.68
CA THR A 141 6.70 -5.08 -10.18
C THR A 141 6.73 -4.66 -8.72
N ASP A 142 7.89 -4.73 -8.05
CA ASP A 142 8.06 -4.51 -6.62
C ASP A 142 9.17 -3.51 -6.31
N TYR A 143 8.89 -2.47 -5.51
CA TYR A 143 9.79 -1.33 -5.34
C TYR A 143 9.94 -0.88 -3.89
N ALA A 144 11.15 -0.46 -3.53
CA ALA A 144 11.44 0.25 -2.31
C ALA A 144 10.96 1.71 -2.48
N PRO A 145 10.10 2.22 -1.58
CA PRO A 145 9.48 3.55 -1.70
C PRO A 145 10.48 4.70 -1.51
N SER A 146 10.11 5.90 -1.98
CA SER A 146 10.93 7.11 -1.90
C SER A 146 11.26 7.52 -0.45
N SER A 147 10.42 7.13 0.51
CA SER A 147 10.72 7.15 1.94
C SER A 147 10.29 5.83 2.59
N PRO A 148 11.01 5.29 3.58
CA PRO A 148 10.67 3.98 4.18
C PRO A 148 9.31 3.96 4.88
N LEU A 149 8.52 2.93 4.62
CA LEU A 149 7.25 2.61 5.28
C LEU A 149 7.46 2.26 6.76
N ALA A 150 8.69 1.88 7.16
CA ALA A 150 9.12 1.77 8.54
C ALA A 150 8.93 3.07 9.38
N ALA A 151 8.66 4.22 8.74
CA ALA A 151 8.20 5.43 9.42
C ALA A 151 6.92 5.22 10.24
N PHE A 152 6.05 4.28 9.83
CA PHE A 152 4.81 3.93 10.53
C PHE A 152 5.02 2.97 11.71
N ASN A 153 6.25 2.45 11.94
CA ASN A 153 6.49 1.42 12.95
C ASN A 153 6.14 1.88 14.37
N GLY A 154 5.30 1.09 15.05
CA GLY A 154 4.79 1.37 16.40
C GLY A 154 3.47 2.15 16.41
N GLU A 155 2.98 2.61 15.27
CA GLU A 155 1.65 3.23 15.15
C GLU A 155 0.52 2.19 15.24
N SER A 156 -0.68 2.68 15.58
CA SER A 156 -1.91 1.89 15.44
C SER A 156 -2.30 1.83 13.96
N ALA A 157 -2.43 0.62 13.42
CA ALA A 157 -2.96 0.42 12.08
C ALA A 157 -4.46 0.74 11.97
N ALA A 158 -5.21 0.71 13.08
CA ALA A 158 -6.63 1.03 13.09
C ALA A 158 -6.91 2.49 12.74
N GLY A 159 -7.86 2.70 11.84
CA GLY A 159 -8.30 4.00 11.37
C GLY A 159 -8.31 4.08 9.83
N ASN A 160 -8.26 5.30 9.34
CA ASN A 160 -8.30 5.60 7.91
C ASN A 160 -6.88 5.74 7.38
N TRP A 161 -6.52 4.96 6.37
CA TRP A 161 -5.31 5.14 5.59
C TRP A 161 -5.67 5.79 4.26
N THR A 162 -4.93 6.83 3.88
CA THR A 162 -5.23 7.63 2.68
C THR A 162 -4.08 7.50 1.70
N LEU A 163 -4.35 6.98 0.50
CA LEU A 163 -3.44 7.04 -0.64
C LEU A 163 -3.80 8.26 -1.48
N CYS A 164 -2.86 9.17 -1.69
CA CYS A 164 -3.00 10.29 -2.61
C CYS A 164 -2.10 10.07 -3.84
N VAL A 165 -2.66 10.25 -5.03
CA VAL A 165 -1.98 10.18 -6.34
C VAL A 165 -2.20 11.49 -7.09
N GLY A 166 -1.13 12.13 -7.54
CA GLY A 166 -1.19 13.38 -8.31
C GLY A 166 -0.31 13.34 -9.55
N ASP A 167 -0.69 14.13 -10.56
CA ASP A 167 0.07 14.35 -11.79
C ASP A 167 0.77 15.72 -11.76
N GLY A 168 2.06 15.74 -12.06
CA GLY A 168 2.92 16.91 -12.04
C GLY A 168 3.29 17.51 -13.40
N ALA A 169 2.79 16.97 -14.51
CA ALA A 169 2.90 17.59 -15.83
C ALA A 169 1.55 17.65 -16.53
N ALA A 170 1.53 18.27 -17.72
CA ALA A 170 0.33 18.50 -18.50
C ALA A 170 0.30 17.67 -19.78
N GLY A 171 -0.80 16.96 -20.02
CA GLY A 171 -1.08 16.25 -21.27
C GLY A 171 -1.18 14.73 -21.14
N ASP A 172 -0.84 14.21 -19.96
CA ASP A 172 -1.00 12.81 -19.60
C ASP A 172 -2.19 12.64 -18.66
N LEU A 173 -2.85 11.49 -18.72
CA LEU A 173 -4.05 11.21 -17.94
C LEU A 173 -3.95 9.82 -17.33
N GLY A 174 -4.45 9.70 -16.10
CA GLY A 174 -4.45 8.41 -15.42
C GLY A 174 -5.66 8.16 -14.54
N THR A 175 -5.72 6.94 -14.05
CA THR A 175 -6.85 6.41 -13.28
C THR A 175 -6.34 5.39 -12.27
N LEU A 176 -6.58 5.67 -10.99
CA LEU A 176 -6.38 4.72 -9.91
C LEU A 176 -7.54 3.72 -9.96
N THR A 177 -7.25 2.46 -10.28
CA THR A 177 -8.26 1.40 -10.44
C THR A 177 -8.50 0.65 -9.14
N SER A 178 -7.44 0.34 -8.41
CA SER A 178 -7.51 -0.24 -7.07
C SER A 178 -6.22 0.03 -6.32
N TRP A 179 -6.29 -0.02 -4.99
CA TRP A 179 -5.11 -0.18 -4.15
C TRP A 179 -5.46 -0.97 -2.90
N SER A 180 -4.44 -1.51 -2.22
CA SER A 180 -4.60 -2.19 -0.95
C SER A 180 -3.39 -2.02 -0.05
N ILE A 181 -3.65 -2.16 1.25
CA ILE A 181 -2.64 -2.32 2.29
C ILE A 181 -2.64 -3.78 2.70
N VAL A 182 -1.50 -4.45 2.59
CA VAL A 182 -1.27 -5.73 3.24
C VAL A 182 -0.69 -5.49 4.63
N GLY A 183 -1.32 -6.09 5.64
CA GLY A 183 -0.89 -5.93 7.02
C GLY A 183 -1.56 -6.91 7.98
N ASP A 184 -0.93 -7.14 9.11
CA ASP A 184 -1.39 -8.15 10.07
C ASP A 184 -2.78 -7.86 10.65
N GLY A 185 -3.67 -8.85 10.52
CA GLY A 185 -4.96 -8.93 11.17
C GLY A 185 -4.96 -9.92 12.34
N THR A 186 -5.75 -9.61 13.36
CA THR A 186 -6.04 -10.54 14.47
C THR A 186 -7.49 -11.00 14.40
N LEU A 187 -7.73 -12.32 14.33
CA LEU A 187 -9.07 -12.85 14.55
C LEU A 187 -9.50 -12.62 16.01
N PRO A 188 -10.76 -12.24 16.27
CA PRO A 188 -11.29 -12.25 17.64
C PRO A 188 -11.26 -13.69 18.17
N VAL A 189 -10.71 -13.88 19.37
CA VAL A 189 -10.67 -15.19 20.02
C VAL A 189 -12.08 -15.60 20.42
N GLU A 190 -12.72 -16.44 19.61
CA GLU A 190 -14.02 -17.01 19.96
C GLU A 190 -13.85 -18.09 21.04
N LEU A 191 -14.53 -17.92 22.18
CA LEU A 191 -14.52 -18.87 23.28
C LEU A 191 -15.32 -20.13 22.90
N GLN A 192 -14.64 -21.13 22.33
CA GLN A 192 -15.25 -22.45 22.14
C GLN A 192 -15.47 -23.15 23.48
N SER A 193 -16.69 -23.06 24.00
CA SER A 193 -17.12 -23.80 25.18
C SER A 193 -17.35 -25.27 24.83
N PHE A 194 -16.35 -26.12 25.07
CA PHE A 194 -16.50 -27.56 24.97
C PHE A 194 -17.31 -28.09 26.16
N SER A 195 -18.49 -28.66 25.89
CA SER A 195 -19.17 -29.55 26.84
C SER A 195 -18.54 -30.94 26.72
N ILE A 196 -18.22 -31.54 27.86
CA ILE A 196 -17.83 -32.95 27.94
C ILE A 196 -19.02 -33.68 28.58
N ASP A 197 -19.63 -34.60 27.82
CA ASP A 197 -20.74 -35.45 28.26
C ASP A 197 -20.26 -36.65 29.10
#